data_AF-A0AAN5RZD2-F1
#
_entry.id   AF-A0AAN5RZD2-F1
#
_cell.length_a   1.000
_cell.length_b   1.000
_cell.length_c   1.000
_cell.angle_alpha   90.00
_cell.angle_beta   90.00
_cell.angle_gamma   90.00
#
_symmetry.space_group_name_H-M   'P 1'
#
loop_
_entity.id
_entity.type
_entity.pdbx_description
1 polymer ?
#
loop_
_entity_poly.entity_id
_entity_poly.type
_entity_poly.pdbx_seq_one_letter_code
_entity_poly.pdbx_strand_id
1 'polypeptide(L)'
;MPDPEIIVFFTKLQMSKKITDFSRQQWLTDAAGRAKQLSLTTHPFAFTHPGARKNRDGKVRAVLAEVKKKNDGFLRSGNVVVPPDAEGNAAALEIYTFLMLKMQDGKTLLAHLCEESELAKTILSGKDYRELRAGFLQIFSGSGIPATHAKIKQVFFPVPDKKCKAGYHLLSVLTPSGLLSELYRRFGIPGVFSGPSVVIHIGGSKPQNISALNMRNKGKACLLLSVPPGTVSAGGHYRGH
;
A
#
# COMPACT_ATOMS: atom_id res chain seq x y z
N MET A 1 -9.17 18.38 -22.62
CA MET A 1 -9.10 17.01 -23.19
C MET A 1 -8.98 16.02 -22.03
N PRO A 2 -9.53 14.79 -22.13
CA PRO A 2 -9.32 13.80 -21.07
C PRO A 2 -7.82 13.50 -20.93
N ASP A 3 -7.35 13.39 -19.70
CA ASP A 3 -5.95 13.04 -19.40
C ASP A 3 -5.59 11.69 -20.06
N PRO A 4 -4.43 11.57 -20.75
CA PRO A 4 -4.04 10.34 -21.45
C PRO A 4 -4.05 9.09 -20.56
N GLU A 5 -3.70 9.22 -19.28
CA GLU A 5 -3.68 8.08 -18.35
C GLU A 5 -5.09 7.56 -18.06
N ILE A 6 -6.09 8.45 -18.05
CA ILE A 6 -7.50 8.06 -17.90
C ILE A 6 -7.97 7.26 -19.12
N ILE A 7 -7.58 7.69 -20.33
CA ILE A 7 -7.91 6.99 -21.56
C ILE A 7 -7.28 5.59 -21.55
N VAL A 8 -5.96 5.51 -21.28
CA VAL A 8 -5.21 4.25 -21.21
C VAL A 8 -5.81 3.30 -20.18
N PHE A 9 -6.21 3.80 -19.01
CA PHE A 9 -6.86 3.00 -17.97
C PHE A 9 -8.15 2.37 -18.49
N PHE A 10 -9.06 3.17 -19.06
CA PHE A 10 -10.35 2.67 -19.52
C PHE A 10 -10.24 1.73 -20.72
N THR A 11 -9.33 2.01 -21.65
CA THR A 11 -9.03 1.08 -22.76
C THR A 11 -8.57 -0.28 -22.24
N LYS A 12 -7.60 -0.32 -21.32
CA LYS A 12 -7.12 -1.57 -20.72
C LYS A 12 -8.21 -2.29 -19.94
N LEU A 13 -9.03 -1.55 -19.19
CA LEU A 13 -10.14 -2.10 -18.42
C LEU A 13 -11.17 -2.76 -19.33
N GLN A 14 -11.57 -2.10 -20.42
CA GLN A 14 -12.52 -2.64 -21.38
C GLN A 14 -12.01 -3.91 -22.05
N MET A 15 -10.74 -3.91 -22.49
CA MET A 15 -10.10 -5.08 -23.09
C MET A 15 -10.01 -6.26 -22.11
N SER A 16 -9.58 -6.01 -20.86
CA SER A 16 -9.41 -7.08 -19.86
C SER A 16 -10.74 -7.73 -19.44
N LYS A 17 -11.83 -6.97 -19.39
CA LYS A 17 -13.16 -7.46 -18.99
C LYS A 17 -14.02 -7.96 -20.15
N LYS A 18 -13.55 -7.86 -21.41
CA LYS A 18 -14.31 -8.22 -22.62
C LYS A 18 -15.71 -7.59 -22.67
N ILE A 19 -15.82 -6.33 -22.24
CA ILE A 19 -17.12 -5.63 -22.16
C ILE A 19 -17.42 -5.00 -23.53
N THR A 20 -18.50 -5.42 -24.16
CA THR A 20 -19.00 -4.88 -25.45
C THR A 20 -19.66 -3.51 -25.27
N ASP A 21 -20.45 -3.33 -24.19
CA ASP A 21 -21.19 -2.09 -23.89
C ASP A 21 -20.60 -1.35 -22.68
N PHE A 22 -19.38 -0.84 -22.82
CA PHE A 22 -18.68 -0.18 -21.72
C PHE A 22 -19.15 1.27 -21.53
N SER A 23 -19.87 1.53 -20.43
CA SER A 23 -20.19 2.89 -19.99
C SER A 23 -19.22 3.34 -18.90
N ARG A 24 -18.42 4.37 -19.21
CA ARG A 24 -17.53 5.02 -18.23
C ARG A 24 -18.31 5.53 -17.02
N GLN A 25 -19.46 6.16 -17.24
CA GLN A 25 -20.25 6.74 -16.15
C GLN A 25 -20.79 5.65 -15.22
N GLN A 26 -21.29 4.56 -15.79
CA GLN A 26 -21.78 3.42 -15.00
C GLN A 26 -20.66 2.80 -14.17
N TRP A 27 -19.46 2.67 -14.76
CA TRP A 27 -18.29 2.16 -14.04
C TRP A 27 -17.89 3.11 -12.90
N LEU A 28 -17.87 4.42 -13.12
CA LEU A 28 -17.54 5.40 -12.07
C LEU A 28 -18.50 5.30 -10.88
N THR A 29 -19.81 5.20 -11.14
CA THR A 29 -20.83 5.04 -10.09
C THR A 29 -20.64 3.74 -9.31
N ASP A 30 -20.45 2.61 -10.00
CA ASP A 30 -20.20 1.32 -9.36
C ASP A 30 -18.88 1.32 -8.55
N ALA A 31 -17.81 1.84 -9.13
CA ALA A 31 -16.50 1.93 -8.49
C ALA A 31 -16.55 2.81 -7.23
N ALA A 32 -17.22 3.97 -7.29
CA ALA A 32 -17.41 4.84 -6.13
C ALA A 32 -18.16 4.12 -4.99
N GLY A 33 -19.20 3.34 -5.31
CA GLY A 33 -19.95 2.55 -4.32
C GLY A 33 -19.15 1.40 -3.70
N ARG A 34 -18.15 0.87 -4.43
CA ARG A 34 -17.28 -0.23 -3.98
C ARG A 34 -15.98 0.23 -3.33
N ALA A 35 -15.60 1.51 -3.42
CA ALA A 35 -14.32 2.02 -2.89
C ALA A 35 -14.12 1.73 -1.39
N LYS A 36 -15.20 1.73 -0.60
CA LYS A 36 -15.21 1.34 0.84
C LYS A 36 -14.77 -0.09 1.13
N GLN A 37 -14.67 -0.94 0.11
CA GLN A 37 -14.14 -2.31 0.25
C GLN A 37 -12.61 -2.36 0.27
N LEU A 38 -11.97 -1.22 0.00
CA LEU A 38 -10.54 -1.01 0.14
C LEU A 38 -10.27 -0.08 1.32
N SER A 39 -9.04 -0.15 1.81
CA SER A 39 -8.51 0.80 2.78
C SER A 39 -7.10 1.19 2.36
N LEU A 40 -6.89 2.50 2.20
CA LEU A 40 -5.58 3.07 1.90
C LEU A 40 -4.67 2.90 3.13
N THR A 41 -3.44 2.44 2.90
CA THR A 41 -2.51 2.07 3.97
C THR A 41 -1.07 2.23 3.52
N THR A 42 -0.19 2.53 4.46
CA THR A 42 1.27 2.50 4.27
C THR A 42 1.89 1.22 4.84
N HIS A 43 1.18 0.58 5.77
CA HIS A 43 1.66 -0.58 6.50
C HIS A 43 0.53 -1.64 6.60
N PRO A 44 0.23 -2.34 5.49
CA PRO A 44 -0.85 -3.33 5.46
C PRO A 44 -0.60 -4.47 6.48
N PHE A 45 -1.61 -4.77 7.30
CA PHE A 45 -1.49 -5.85 8.30
C PHE A 45 -1.44 -7.24 7.66
N ALA A 46 -1.96 -7.36 6.43
CA ALA A 46 -1.98 -8.61 5.69
C ALA A 46 -0.57 -9.15 5.38
N PHE A 47 0.46 -8.28 5.40
CA PHE A 47 1.86 -8.69 5.26
C PHE A 47 2.37 -9.51 6.45
N THR A 48 1.80 -9.29 7.64
CA THR A 48 2.10 -10.13 8.80
C THR A 48 1.27 -11.40 8.77
N HIS A 49 -0.04 -11.26 8.57
CA HIS A 49 -0.94 -12.41 8.42
C HIS A 49 -2.22 -12.01 7.66
N PRO A 50 -2.60 -12.69 6.56
CA PRO A 50 -3.74 -12.29 5.71
C PRO A 50 -5.10 -12.31 6.43
N GLY A 51 -5.24 -13.19 7.42
CA GLY A 51 -6.41 -13.30 8.28
C GLY A 51 -6.51 -12.27 9.42
N ALA A 52 -5.58 -11.32 9.57
CA ALA A 52 -5.60 -10.32 10.64
C ALA A 52 -6.58 -9.15 10.36
N ARG A 53 -7.79 -9.45 9.88
CA ARG A 53 -8.75 -8.44 9.39
C ARG A 53 -9.73 -7.95 10.45
N LYS A 54 -10.11 -8.82 11.38
CA LYS A 54 -11.16 -8.54 12.38
C LYS A 54 -10.86 -9.31 13.66
N ASN A 55 -11.02 -8.67 14.81
CA ASN A 55 -10.99 -9.28 16.13
C ASN A 55 -12.37 -9.11 16.81
N ARG A 56 -12.49 -9.45 18.10
CA ARG A 56 -13.73 -9.25 18.86
C ARG A 56 -14.13 -7.77 18.97
N ASP A 57 -13.13 -6.89 19.07
CA ASP A 57 -13.29 -5.45 19.28
C ASP A 57 -13.55 -4.65 17.98
N GLY A 58 -13.46 -5.30 16.81
CA GLY A 58 -13.79 -4.69 15.53
C GLY A 58 -12.86 -5.09 14.39
N LYS A 59 -12.92 -4.33 13.31
CA LYS A 59 -12.00 -4.47 12.17
C LYS A 59 -10.64 -3.89 12.56
N VAL A 60 -9.58 -4.60 12.19
CA VAL A 60 -8.23 -4.03 12.22
C VAL A 60 -8.21 -2.86 11.25
N ARG A 61 -7.73 -1.71 11.72
CA ARG A 61 -7.73 -0.49 10.92
C ARG A 61 -6.44 -0.39 10.12
N ALA A 62 -6.56 0.06 8.88
CA ALA A 62 -5.42 0.31 8.03
C ALA A 62 -4.63 1.52 8.55
N VAL A 63 -3.31 1.47 8.46
CA VAL A 63 -2.42 2.51 8.99
C VAL A 63 -1.93 3.38 7.84
N LEU A 64 -2.40 4.62 7.80
CA LEU A 64 -1.85 5.66 6.91
C LEU A 64 -0.89 6.54 7.74
N ALA A 65 0.40 6.23 7.68
CA ALA A 65 1.39 6.86 8.54
C ALA A 65 1.82 8.22 7.98
N GLU A 66 1.46 9.28 8.69
CA GLU A 66 1.92 10.64 8.43
C GLU A 66 3.10 10.97 9.35
N VAL A 67 4.31 10.66 8.88
CA VAL A 67 5.53 10.87 9.66
C VAL A 67 6.31 12.04 9.05
N LYS A 68 6.62 13.04 9.87
CA LYS A 68 7.45 14.18 9.44
C LYS A 68 8.83 13.69 8.99
N LYS A 69 9.25 14.16 7.81
CA LYS A 69 10.60 13.90 7.28
C LYS A 69 11.63 14.49 8.24
N LYS A 70 12.65 13.70 8.58
CA LYS A 70 13.81 14.16 9.35
C LYS A 70 15.07 13.50 8.80
N ASN A 71 16.11 14.28 8.56
CA ASN A 71 17.41 13.75 8.14
C ASN A 71 18.16 13.23 9.38
N ASP A 72 17.73 12.07 9.88
CA ASP A 72 18.21 11.44 11.12
C ASP A 72 19.12 10.22 10.87
N GLY A 73 19.54 10.00 9.61
CA GLY A 73 20.37 8.86 9.22
C GLY A 73 19.62 7.55 9.03
N PHE A 74 18.29 7.52 9.26
CA PHE A 74 17.48 6.32 9.09
C PHE A 74 16.74 6.27 7.76
N LEU A 75 16.65 5.07 7.18
CA LEU A 75 15.72 4.75 6.09
C LEU A 75 14.41 4.23 6.69
N ARG A 76 13.39 5.09 6.75
CA ARG A 76 12.08 4.78 7.36
C ARG A 76 10.94 5.49 6.66
N SER A 77 9.70 5.08 6.96
CA SER A 77 8.49 5.81 6.59
C SER A 77 8.61 7.29 7.03
N GLY A 78 8.27 8.21 6.13
CA GLY A 78 8.46 9.66 6.29
C GLY A 78 9.78 10.21 5.70
N ASN A 79 10.81 9.37 5.51
CA ASN A 79 12.08 9.80 4.92
C ASN A 79 12.20 9.48 3.42
N VAL A 80 11.24 8.72 2.88
CA VAL A 80 11.18 8.35 1.46
C VAL A 80 9.78 8.63 0.94
N VAL A 81 9.71 9.22 -0.26
CA VAL A 81 8.44 9.41 -0.98
C VAL A 81 8.14 8.13 -1.75
N VAL A 82 7.19 7.36 -1.23
CA VAL A 82 6.64 6.16 -1.87
C VAL A 82 5.12 6.27 -1.92
N PRO A 83 4.46 5.69 -2.94
CA PRO A 83 3.01 5.69 -2.96
C PRO A 83 2.45 4.90 -1.75
N PRO A 84 1.32 5.33 -1.18
CA PRO A 84 0.57 4.47 -0.29
C PRO A 84 0.09 3.23 -1.04
N ASP A 85 -0.24 2.19 -0.31
CA ASP A 85 -0.82 0.93 -0.78
C ASP A 85 -2.32 0.87 -0.47
N ALA A 86 -3.00 -0.16 -0.91
CA ALA A 86 -4.38 -0.45 -0.52
C ALA A 86 -4.56 -1.93 -0.20
N GLU A 87 -5.24 -2.23 0.91
CA GLU A 87 -5.65 -3.57 1.30
C GLU A 87 -7.18 -3.68 1.33
N GLY A 88 -7.73 -4.87 1.05
CA GLY A 88 -9.19 -5.05 1.00
C GLY A 88 -9.65 -6.22 0.14
N ASN A 89 -10.79 -6.03 -0.52
CA ASN A 89 -11.31 -6.98 -1.49
C ASN A 89 -10.48 -6.93 -2.79
N ALA A 90 -9.93 -8.06 -3.23
CA ALA A 90 -9.14 -8.15 -4.46
C ALA A 90 -9.93 -7.71 -5.71
N ALA A 91 -11.25 -7.94 -5.73
CA ALA A 91 -12.13 -7.53 -6.83
C ALA A 91 -12.40 -6.02 -6.90
N ALA A 92 -11.82 -5.24 -5.99
CA ALA A 92 -11.91 -3.78 -5.96
C ALA A 92 -10.56 -3.10 -6.25
N LEU A 93 -9.45 -3.84 -6.40
CA LEU A 93 -8.09 -3.27 -6.55
C LEU A 93 -7.92 -2.42 -7.82
N GLU A 94 -8.77 -2.59 -8.83
CA GLU A 94 -8.80 -1.70 -9.99
C GLU A 94 -9.14 -0.25 -9.61
N ILE A 95 -9.91 -0.06 -8.53
CA ILE A 95 -10.27 1.27 -8.01
C ILE A 95 -9.03 1.97 -7.47
N TYR A 96 -8.20 1.27 -6.68
CA TYR A 96 -6.91 1.83 -6.25
C TYR A 96 -6.03 2.19 -7.45
N THR A 97 -5.99 1.33 -8.48
CA THR A 97 -5.19 1.59 -9.68
C THR A 97 -5.65 2.87 -10.39
N PHE A 98 -6.98 3.06 -10.50
CA PHE A 98 -7.58 4.27 -11.04
C PHE A 98 -7.25 5.53 -10.21
N LEU A 99 -7.42 5.45 -8.89
CA LEU A 99 -7.15 6.57 -7.97
C LEU A 99 -5.67 6.97 -7.92
N MET A 100 -4.77 6.02 -8.19
CA MET A 100 -3.32 6.25 -8.19
C MET A 100 -2.74 6.62 -9.55
N LEU A 101 -3.57 6.79 -10.59
CA LEU A 101 -3.13 7.35 -11.87
C LEU A 101 -2.50 8.72 -11.63
N LYS A 102 -1.32 8.94 -12.19
CA LYS A 102 -0.65 10.24 -12.16
C LYS A 102 -1.15 11.07 -13.34
N MET A 103 -1.69 12.25 -13.06
CA MET A 103 -2.11 13.18 -14.09
C MET A 103 -0.87 13.88 -14.70
N GLN A 104 -1.07 14.67 -15.74
CA GLN A 104 0.01 15.42 -16.40
C GLN A 104 0.83 16.32 -15.45
N ASP A 105 0.23 16.81 -14.37
CA ASP A 105 0.90 17.62 -13.34
C ASP A 105 1.70 16.79 -12.32
N GLY A 106 1.72 15.46 -12.48
CA GLY A 106 2.41 14.52 -11.61
C GLY A 106 1.67 14.16 -10.32
N LYS A 107 0.56 14.83 -9.98
CA LYS A 107 -0.30 14.49 -8.84
C LYS A 107 -1.18 13.29 -9.18
N THR A 108 -1.59 12.55 -8.15
CA THR A 108 -2.53 11.44 -8.35
C THR A 108 -3.95 11.94 -8.54
N LEU A 109 -4.80 11.16 -9.22
CA LEU A 109 -6.23 11.44 -9.28
C LEU A 109 -6.83 11.55 -7.87
N LEU A 110 -6.40 10.71 -6.93
CA LEU A 110 -6.81 10.80 -5.53
C LEU A 110 -6.48 12.16 -4.90
N ALA A 111 -5.29 12.72 -5.17
CA ALA A 111 -4.92 14.04 -4.67
C ALA A 111 -5.82 15.13 -5.27
N HIS A 112 -6.10 15.06 -6.57
CA HIS A 112 -7.04 15.96 -7.25
C HIS A 112 -8.47 15.86 -6.67
N LEU A 113 -8.90 14.66 -6.27
CA LEU A 113 -10.18 14.46 -5.59
C LEU A 113 -10.18 15.08 -4.19
N CYS A 114 -9.11 14.91 -3.41
CA CYS A 114 -8.99 15.55 -2.10
C CYS A 114 -9.02 17.08 -2.22
N GLU A 115 -8.29 17.64 -3.20
CA GLU A 115 -8.17 19.08 -3.47
C GLU A 115 -9.39 19.69 -4.19
N GLU A 116 -10.34 18.86 -4.67
CA GLU A 116 -11.51 19.31 -5.45
C GLU A 116 -11.14 20.12 -6.70
N SER A 117 -10.06 19.73 -7.38
CA SER A 117 -9.55 20.45 -8.54
C SER A 117 -10.53 20.41 -9.73
N GLU A 118 -10.44 21.40 -10.61
CA GLU A 118 -11.22 21.43 -11.87
C GLU A 118 -10.91 20.21 -12.75
N LEU A 119 -9.70 19.67 -12.67
CA LEU A 119 -9.33 18.44 -13.36
C LEU A 119 -10.15 17.25 -12.82
N ALA A 120 -10.28 17.10 -11.50
CA ALA A 120 -11.11 16.05 -10.91
C ALA A 120 -12.58 16.19 -11.32
N LYS A 121 -13.13 17.42 -11.32
CA LYS A 121 -14.51 17.70 -11.75
C LYS A 121 -14.72 17.34 -13.22
N THR A 122 -13.72 17.62 -14.06
CA THR A 122 -13.74 17.27 -15.49
C THR A 122 -13.63 15.76 -15.70
N ILE A 123 -12.78 15.06 -14.93
CA ILE A 123 -12.61 13.60 -15.05
C ILE A 123 -13.85 12.85 -14.55
N LEU A 124 -14.47 13.33 -13.48
CA LEU A 124 -15.70 12.75 -12.94
C LEU A 124 -16.96 13.48 -13.45
N SER A 125 -16.86 14.17 -14.60
CA SER A 125 -17.96 14.95 -15.16
C SER A 125 -19.22 14.12 -15.31
N GLY A 126 -20.31 14.56 -14.69
CA GLY A 126 -21.59 13.87 -14.65
C GLY A 126 -22.55 14.58 -13.69
N LYS A 127 -23.77 14.07 -13.54
CA LYS A 127 -24.79 14.71 -12.68
C LYS A 127 -24.40 14.73 -11.19
N ASP A 128 -23.48 13.87 -10.76
CA ASP A 128 -23.28 13.55 -9.35
C ASP A 128 -21.81 13.58 -8.90
N TYR A 129 -21.02 14.58 -9.33
CA TYR A 129 -19.60 14.70 -8.95
C TYR A 129 -19.38 14.56 -7.43
N ARG A 130 -20.20 15.24 -6.64
CA ARG A 130 -20.10 15.22 -5.16
C ARG A 130 -20.31 13.82 -4.60
N GLU A 131 -21.26 13.06 -5.14
CA GLU A 131 -21.53 11.69 -4.70
C GLU A 131 -20.41 10.73 -5.11
N LEU A 132 -19.94 10.84 -6.36
CA LEU A 132 -18.80 10.04 -6.85
C LEU A 132 -17.57 10.29 -6.00
N ARG A 133 -17.23 11.56 -5.75
CA ARG A 133 -16.12 11.95 -4.88
C ARG A 133 -16.30 11.38 -3.49
N ALA A 134 -17.45 11.59 -2.86
CA ALA A 134 -17.73 11.07 -1.53
C ALA A 134 -17.59 9.54 -1.47
N GLY A 135 -18.03 8.82 -2.50
CA GLY A 135 -17.84 7.38 -2.64
C GLY A 135 -16.37 6.99 -2.71
N PHE A 136 -15.60 7.57 -3.64
CA PHE A 136 -14.17 7.28 -3.77
C PHE A 136 -13.35 7.59 -2.52
N LEU A 137 -13.67 8.67 -1.81
CA LEU A 137 -12.98 9.06 -0.57
C LEU A 137 -13.26 8.11 0.61
N GLN A 138 -14.23 7.19 0.51
CA GLN A 138 -14.40 6.11 1.50
C GLN A 138 -13.25 5.10 1.51
N ILE A 139 -12.31 5.18 0.55
CA ILE A 139 -11.06 4.41 0.59
C ILE A 139 -10.16 4.81 1.77
N PHE A 140 -10.30 6.04 2.29
CA PHE A 140 -9.61 6.44 3.51
C PHE A 140 -10.24 5.73 4.71
N SER A 141 -9.40 5.16 5.57
CA SER A 141 -9.87 4.56 6.82
C SER A 141 -10.50 5.63 7.71
N GLY A 142 -11.69 5.38 8.25
CA GLY A 142 -12.37 6.32 9.15
C GLY A 142 -11.60 6.57 10.46
N SER A 143 -11.88 7.71 11.10
CA SER A 143 -11.30 8.12 12.39
C SER A 143 -11.78 7.23 13.55
N GLY A 144 -10.89 6.93 14.51
CA GLY A 144 -11.21 6.13 15.71
C GLY A 144 -10.03 5.29 16.21
N ILE A 145 -10.24 4.59 17.32
CA ILE A 145 -9.16 3.92 18.07
C ILE A 145 -8.52 2.82 17.21
N PRO A 146 -7.17 2.78 17.09
CA PRO A 146 -6.46 1.73 16.38
C PRO A 146 -6.72 0.37 17.05
N ALA A 147 -7.34 -0.56 16.33
CA ALA A 147 -7.49 -1.95 16.76
C ALA A 147 -6.41 -2.81 16.08
N THR A 148 -5.69 -3.60 16.87
CA THR A 148 -4.69 -4.59 16.41
C THR A 148 -5.29 -6.01 16.45
N HIS A 149 -4.51 -7.04 16.09
CA HIS A 149 -4.95 -8.43 16.11
C HIS A 149 -3.86 -9.34 16.69
N ALA A 150 -4.25 -10.40 17.38
CA ALA A 150 -3.35 -11.43 17.93
C ALA A 150 -2.46 -12.15 16.89
N LYS A 151 -2.69 -11.93 15.59
CA LYS A 151 -1.90 -12.50 14.48
C LYS A 151 -0.88 -11.51 13.93
N ILE A 152 -0.93 -10.26 14.39
CA ILE A 152 0.09 -9.25 14.14
C ILE A 152 1.19 -9.46 15.18
N LYS A 153 2.45 -9.30 14.78
CA LYS A 153 3.59 -9.41 15.70
C LYS A 153 3.53 -8.26 16.70
N GLN A 154 3.54 -8.59 17.98
CA GLN A 154 3.49 -7.64 19.08
C GLN A 154 4.71 -7.82 19.97
N VAL A 155 5.36 -6.71 20.32
CA VAL A 155 6.60 -6.71 21.10
C VAL A 155 6.48 -5.72 22.24
N PHE A 156 6.84 -6.13 23.46
CA PHE A 156 6.99 -5.22 24.59
C PHE A 156 8.31 -4.46 24.46
N PHE A 157 8.25 -3.13 24.50
CA PHE A 157 9.40 -2.26 24.46
C PHE A 157 9.53 -1.52 25.80
N PRO A 158 10.66 -1.67 26.52
CA PRO A 158 10.85 -1.02 27.81
C PRO A 158 10.93 0.49 27.66
N VAL A 159 10.27 1.22 28.56
CA VAL A 159 10.35 2.68 28.66
C VAL A 159 10.70 3.09 30.09
N PRO A 160 11.56 4.11 30.28
CA PRO A 160 11.84 4.64 31.61
C PRO A 160 10.55 5.16 32.23
N ASP A 161 10.17 4.65 33.41
CA ASP A 161 9.12 5.28 34.21
C ASP A 161 9.76 6.32 35.15
N LYS A 162 8.99 7.36 35.48
CA LYS A 162 9.40 8.46 36.36
C LYS A 162 9.57 8.02 37.83
N LYS A 163 9.16 6.80 38.21
CA LYS A 163 9.17 6.29 39.60
C LYS A 163 9.50 4.79 39.68
N CYS A 164 10.77 4.44 39.50
CA CYS A 164 11.39 3.16 39.92
C CYS A 164 10.70 1.83 39.52
N LYS A 165 9.81 1.82 38.51
CA LYS A 165 9.29 0.61 37.87
C LYS A 165 9.67 0.63 36.39
N ALA A 166 10.02 -0.52 35.82
CA ALA A 166 10.20 -0.61 34.37
C ALA A 166 8.81 -0.53 33.71
N GLY A 167 8.54 0.56 32.99
CA GLY A 167 7.36 0.68 32.15
C GLY A 167 7.56 -0.06 30.82
N TYR A 168 6.47 -0.44 30.15
CA TYR A 168 6.54 -1.04 28.82
C TYR A 168 5.45 -0.48 27.91
N HIS A 169 5.80 -0.27 26.64
CA HIS A 169 4.83 -0.08 25.56
C HIS A 169 4.67 -1.38 24.77
N LEU A 170 3.44 -1.77 24.46
CA LEU A 170 3.19 -2.84 23.51
C LEU A 170 3.15 -2.27 22.10
N LEU A 171 4.09 -2.70 21.24
CA LEU A 171 4.21 -2.25 19.87
C LEU A 171 3.68 -3.30 18.91
N SER A 172 2.73 -2.93 18.05
CA SER A 172 2.35 -3.76 16.88
C SER A 172 3.25 -3.42 15.71
N VAL A 173 4.01 -4.39 15.22
CA VAL A 173 4.99 -4.19 14.15
C VAL A 173 4.36 -4.55 12.80
N LEU A 174 4.33 -3.58 11.89
CA LEU A 174 3.75 -3.72 10.55
C LEU A 174 4.82 -3.42 9.49
N THR A 175 4.65 -4.01 8.30
CA THR A 175 5.62 -3.90 7.20
C THR A 175 5.31 -2.70 6.30
N PRO A 176 6.27 -1.78 6.05
CA PRO A 176 6.06 -0.65 5.15
C PRO A 176 6.06 -1.10 3.68
N SER A 177 4.88 -1.35 3.10
CA SER A 177 4.77 -1.98 1.79
C SER A 177 5.28 -1.09 0.65
N GLY A 178 5.12 0.23 0.76
CA GLY A 178 5.65 1.19 -0.21
C GLY A 178 7.17 1.13 -0.34
N LEU A 179 7.88 1.03 0.79
CA LEU A 179 9.34 0.88 0.82
C LEU A 179 9.78 -0.45 0.21
N LEU A 180 9.09 -1.54 0.59
CA LEU A 180 9.38 -2.88 0.07
C LEU A 180 9.16 -2.97 -1.44
N SER A 181 8.10 -2.34 -1.94
CA SER A 181 7.79 -2.29 -3.37
C SER A 181 8.80 -1.46 -4.15
N GLU A 182 9.22 -0.31 -3.61
CA GLU A 182 10.23 0.53 -4.26
C GLU A 182 11.59 -0.15 -4.29
N LEU A 183 11.96 -0.85 -3.22
CA LEU A 183 13.17 -1.67 -3.18
C LEU A 183 13.12 -2.74 -4.28
N TYR A 184 12.05 -3.54 -4.33
CA TYR A 184 11.87 -4.58 -5.35
C TYR A 184 11.95 -4.02 -6.78
N ARG A 185 11.35 -2.85 -7.03
CA ARG A 185 11.43 -2.17 -8.34
C ARG A 185 12.88 -1.81 -8.70
N ARG A 186 13.65 -1.25 -7.77
CA ARG A 186 15.05 -0.85 -7.99
C ARG A 186 15.96 -2.03 -8.29
N PHE A 187 15.71 -3.17 -7.65
CA PHE A 187 16.40 -4.43 -7.95
C PHE A 187 16.19 -4.91 -9.39
N GLY A 188 15.05 -4.58 -10.00
CA GLY A 188 14.79 -4.89 -11.40
C GLY A 188 15.48 -3.95 -12.41
N ILE A 189 16.17 -2.90 -11.95
CA ILE A 189 16.88 -1.95 -12.82
C ILE A 189 18.33 -2.45 -12.99
N PRO A 190 18.75 -2.77 -14.23
CA PRO A 190 20.12 -3.19 -14.49
C PRO A 190 21.14 -2.17 -13.96
N GLY A 191 22.17 -2.65 -13.26
CA GLY A 191 23.27 -1.82 -12.75
C GLY A 191 23.00 -1.07 -11.44
N VAL A 192 21.78 -1.09 -10.89
CA VAL A 192 21.48 -0.40 -9.62
C VAL A 192 21.94 -1.18 -8.39
N PHE A 193 21.82 -2.52 -8.41
CA PHE A 193 22.29 -3.37 -7.33
C PHE A 193 22.79 -4.70 -7.89
N SER A 194 24.06 -5.00 -7.61
CA SER A 194 24.71 -6.26 -8.03
C SER A 194 25.04 -7.17 -6.83
N GLY A 195 24.63 -6.78 -5.63
CA GLY A 195 24.90 -7.53 -4.41
C GLY A 195 23.97 -8.74 -4.23
N PRO A 196 24.21 -9.53 -3.20
CA PRO A 196 23.34 -10.64 -2.82
C PRO A 196 22.02 -10.12 -2.23
N SER A 197 20.93 -10.81 -2.56
CA SER A 197 19.61 -10.51 -2.01
C SER A 197 18.80 -11.78 -1.80
N VAL A 198 17.77 -11.68 -0.97
CA VAL A 198 16.82 -12.77 -0.72
C VAL A 198 15.44 -12.33 -1.19
N VAL A 199 14.79 -13.16 -2.02
CA VAL A 199 13.40 -12.93 -2.43
C VAL A 199 12.48 -13.70 -1.49
N ILE A 200 11.56 -12.97 -0.86
CA ILE A 200 10.48 -13.56 -0.05
C ILE A 200 9.16 -13.49 -0.81
N HIS A 201 8.25 -14.42 -0.49
CA HIS A 201 6.92 -14.49 -1.08
C HIS A 201 5.86 -14.15 -0.01
N ILE A 202 4.98 -13.21 -0.34
CA ILE A 202 3.95 -12.69 0.56
C ILE A 202 2.57 -13.01 -0.03
N GLY A 203 1.77 -13.77 0.71
CA GLY A 203 0.41 -14.17 0.33
C GLY A 203 0.26 -15.56 -0.32
N GLY A 204 1.33 -16.35 -0.36
CA GLY A 204 1.31 -17.74 -0.84
C GLY A 204 0.73 -17.84 -2.26
N SER A 205 -0.26 -18.71 -2.46
CA SER A 205 -0.93 -18.93 -3.75
C SER A 205 -1.93 -17.82 -4.16
N LYS A 206 -2.23 -16.87 -3.27
CA LYS A 206 -3.22 -15.80 -3.50
C LYS A 206 -2.69 -14.40 -3.11
N PRO A 207 -1.59 -13.91 -3.73
CA PRO A 207 -0.98 -12.62 -3.39
C PRO A 207 -1.91 -11.41 -3.58
N GLN A 208 -2.93 -11.53 -4.43
CA GLN A 208 -3.97 -10.52 -4.65
C GLN A 208 -4.81 -10.20 -3.40
N ASN A 209 -4.82 -11.09 -2.41
CA ASN A 209 -5.56 -10.88 -1.16
C ASN A 209 -4.77 -10.12 -0.08
N ILE A 210 -3.53 -9.72 -0.39
CA ILE A 210 -2.65 -9.02 0.54
C ILE A 210 -2.80 -7.51 0.36
N SER A 211 -2.35 -6.97 -0.77
CA SER A 211 -2.45 -5.55 -1.07
C SER A 211 -2.22 -5.28 -2.56
N ALA A 212 -2.52 -4.05 -3.00
CA ALA A 212 -2.35 -3.62 -4.37
C ALA A 212 -0.88 -3.64 -4.83
N LEU A 213 0.04 -3.10 -4.03
CA LEU A 213 1.48 -3.11 -4.36
C LEU A 213 2.06 -4.52 -4.34
N ASN A 214 1.60 -5.38 -3.41
CA ASN A 214 2.02 -6.78 -3.39
C ASN A 214 1.56 -7.52 -4.66
N MET A 215 0.31 -7.29 -5.09
CA MET A 215 -0.22 -7.85 -6.33
C MET A 215 0.60 -7.39 -7.54
N ARG A 216 0.97 -6.11 -7.62
CA ARG A 216 1.82 -5.56 -8.68
C ARG A 216 3.17 -6.26 -8.77
N ASN A 217 3.75 -6.62 -7.62
CA ASN A 217 5.01 -7.36 -7.55
C ASN A 217 4.83 -8.89 -7.61
N LYS A 218 3.63 -9.39 -7.94
CA LYS A 218 3.31 -10.82 -8.01
C LYS A 218 3.61 -11.57 -6.70
N GLY A 219 3.39 -10.91 -5.56
CA GLY A 219 3.65 -11.46 -4.24
C GLY A 219 5.13 -11.51 -3.85
N LYS A 220 6.03 -10.88 -4.62
CA LYS A 220 7.48 -10.93 -4.35
C LYS A 220 7.95 -9.65 -3.67
N ALA A 221 8.87 -9.80 -2.74
CA ALA A 221 9.64 -8.72 -2.16
C ALA A 221 11.10 -9.13 -2.02
N CYS A 222 12.02 -8.18 -2.17
CA CYS A 222 13.45 -8.40 -1.96
C CYS A 222 13.86 -7.90 -0.57
N LEU A 223 14.77 -8.64 0.06
CA LEU A 223 15.47 -8.26 1.28
C LEU A 223 16.96 -8.10 0.98
N LEU A 224 17.54 -7.05 1.55
CA LEU A 224 18.98 -6.87 1.59
C LEU A 224 19.58 -7.87 2.59
N LEU A 225 20.68 -8.52 2.21
CA LEU A 225 21.35 -9.43 3.11
C LEU A 225 22.07 -8.64 4.21
N SER A 226 21.83 -9.02 5.46
CA SER A 226 22.50 -8.46 6.64
C SER A 226 23.04 -9.62 7.47
N VAL A 227 24.19 -10.16 7.06
CA VAL A 227 24.87 -11.28 7.72
C VAL A 227 26.22 -10.81 8.28
N PRO A 228 26.65 -11.31 9.45
CA PRO A 228 27.95 -10.98 9.99
C PRO A 228 29.08 -11.53 9.09
N PRO A 229 30.26 -10.87 9.07
CA PRO A 229 31.45 -11.42 8.40
C PRO A 229 31.80 -12.80 8.96
N GLY A 230 32.26 -13.72 8.10
CA GLY A 230 32.66 -15.06 8.52
C GLY A 230 31.50 -16.06 8.70
N THR A 231 30.29 -15.70 8.31
CA THR A 231 29.17 -16.66 8.28
C THR A 231 29.52 -17.83 7.35
N VAL A 232 29.61 -19.05 7.91
CA VAL A 232 29.84 -20.27 7.14
C VAL A 232 28.48 -20.84 6.73
N SER A 233 28.17 -20.77 5.44
CA SER A 233 27.05 -21.51 4.86
C SER A 233 27.48 -22.95 4.58
N ALA A 234 26.57 -23.91 4.71
CA ALA A 234 26.80 -25.30 4.30
C ALA A 234 27.07 -25.32 2.78
N GLY A 235 28.34 -25.25 2.39
CA GLY A 235 28.79 -25.08 1.00
C GLY A 235 29.96 -24.09 0.79
N GLY A 236 30.37 -23.33 1.81
CA GLY A 236 31.53 -22.43 1.73
C GLY A 236 31.46 -21.21 2.63
N HIS A 237 32.58 -20.52 2.77
CA HIS A 237 32.67 -19.27 3.53
C HIS A 237 31.99 -18.14 2.76
N TYR A 238 31.04 -17.45 3.40
CA TYR A 238 30.52 -16.19 2.88
C TYR A 238 31.62 -15.13 2.99
N ARG A 239 32.37 -14.91 1.91
CA ARG A 239 33.30 -13.79 1.79
C ARG A 239 32.49 -12.53 1.48
N GLY A 240 31.97 -11.88 2.52
CA GLY A 240 31.57 -10.48 2.41
C GLY A 240 32.79 -9.65 1.99
N HIS A 241 32.57 -8.65 1.14
CA HIS A 241 33.60 -7.69 0.73
C HIS A 241 34.22 -6.97 1.93
#